data_AF-A0A2T6CUK6-F1
#
_entry.id   AF-A0A2T6CUK6-F1
#
_cell.length_a   1.000
_cell.length_b   1.000
_cell.length_c   1.000
_cell.angle_alpha   90.00
_cell.angle_beta   90.00
_cell.angle_gamma   90.00
#
_symmetry.space_group_name_H-M   'P 1'
#
loop_
_entity.id
_entity.type
_entity.pdbx_description
1 polymer ?
#
loop_
_entity_poly.entity_id
_entity_poly.type
_entity_poly.pdbx_seq_one_letter_code
_entity_poly.pdbx_strand_id
1 'polypeptide(L)'
;MSLPAPLQSVSRCLRLAAVLSIVGLSAHFSTLHAAETDSAESDNPATDSEASSKSPAPPAAKPAFTPRAVKLPAIPEKFTHPGILNTREELEFVKGKIAAGEEPWKSAFEQMKNSFWAALDYKPNTPRKTIRSGINGAGAADGGVAGASMDAKAAYTQALMWAYTGNEQYARNAVTILNNWNILRENLGGNWYLQAAWIAGTFASAAEIMRYTWDGWKADEIAAFSEMLEEAFLPIFHNRMAFGNRYFSVCQAMMAIGVFNNDKAAFAEGLHRWISYVPCWIYLTEDGPEPIRPDFWLTKPSNDELAALSPGKKWMFRDEEILAVMKQNKLGDDSSLYKLEDNFGVGRRHWNGAPAAAFVDGLSAETFRDLGHCDLGFAALVSCAEIAWHQGIDLYALEAKRLTKFLELNSGLRIDETVPPVFFRVRGTPIQSFVEAGYNHYHNRLGMELPKTKAFIGKALRPCLTKEINGRSWSWVPVEPGIRAENVVWPTGCNVAWETLTHSNTGPAK
;
A
#
# COMPACT_ATOMS: atom_id res chain seq x y z
N MET A 1 -50.13 8.81 -49.85
CA MET A 1 -49.35 8.69 -51.10
C MET A 1 -47.99 9.32 -50.88
N SER A 2 -46.95 8.49 -51.00
CA SER A 2 -45.58 8.76 -51.48
C SER A 2 -44.74 9.95 -50.97
N LEU A 3 -43.59 9.59 -50.41
CA LEU A 3 -42.28 10.28 -50.44
C LEU A 3 -41.90 10.79 -51.86
N PRO A 4 -40.95 11.75 -51.98
CA PRO A 4 -39.52 11.39 -52.04
C PRO A 4 -38.58 12.31 -51.24
N ALA A 5 -37.61 11.71 -50.55
CA ALA A 5 -36.24 12.24 -50.45
C ALA A 5 -35.45 11.76 -51.69
N PRO A 6 -34.29 12.34 -52.07
CA PRO A 6 -33.03 11.67 -51.67
C PRO A 6 -31.71 12.51 -51.53
N LEU A 7 -30.88 12.08 -50.55
CA LEU A 7 -29.45 11.65 -50.63
C LEU A 7 -28.34 12.73 -50.86
N GLN A 8 -27.08 12.60 -50.39
CA GLN A 8 -26.32 11.57 -49.66
C GLN A 8 -24.91 12.08 -49.29
N SER A 9 -24.29 11.49 -48.25
CA SER A 9 -22.92 10.91 -48.30
C SER A 9 -22.47 10.48 -46.89
N VAL A 10 -21.81 9.36 -46.57
CA VAL A 10 -21.65 7.98 -47.10
C VAL A 10 -21.12 7.17 -45.89
N SER A 11 -21.69 6.00 -45.59
CA SER A 11 -21.07 4.93 -44.80
C SER A 11 -21.06 3.66 -45.66
N ARG A 12 -19.91 2.96 -45.74
CA ARG A 12 -19.76 1.65 -46.40
C ARG A 12 -19.78 0.57 -45.31
N CYS A 13 -20.76 -0.35 -45.26
CA CYS A 13 -20.96 -1.60 -46.03
C CYS A 13 -19.90 -2.69 -45.69
N LEU A 14 -20.21 -3.98 -45.46
CA LEU A 14 -21.21 -4.86 -46.10
C LEU A 14 -21.46 -6.15 -45.26
N ARG A 15 -22.62 -6.80 -45.48
CA ARG A 15 -23.02 -8.14 -44.99
C ARG A 15 -22.91 -9.22 -46.09
N LEU A 16 -22.60 -10.44 -45.63
CA LEU A 16 -23.01 -11.80 -46.04
C LEU A 16 -22.79 -12.39 -47.46
N ALA A 17 -22.21 -13.61 -47.40
CA ALA A 17 -22.52 -14.87 -48.11
C ALA A 17 -22.09 -15.07 -49.58
N ALA A 18 -21.18 -16.03 -49.78
CA ALA A 18 -21.09 -16.84 -50.99
C ALA A 18 -20.56 -18.27 -50.67
N VAL A 19 -21.10 -19.22 -51.43
CA VAL A 19 -21.09 -20.68 -51.35
C VAL A 19 -19.69 -21.28 -51.58
N LEU A 20 -19.35 -22.35 -50.84
CA LEU A 20 -18.13 -23.15 -51.03
C LEU A 20 -18.52 -24.62 -51.27
N SER A 21 -18.10 -25.16 -52.42
CA SER A 21 -18.20 -26.58 -52.76
C SER A 21 -16.86 -27.28 -52.55
N ILE A 22 -16.90 -28.36 -51.74
CA ILE A 22 -16.25 -29.71 -51.85
C ILE A 22 -14.79 -29.73 -52.39
N VAL A 23 -13.75 -30.27 -51.73
CA VAL A 23 -13.42 -31.64 -51.23
C VAL A 23 -12.19 -31.41 -50.32
N GLY A 24 -11.90 -32.04 -49.18
CA GLY A 24 -12.31 -33.27 -48.52
C GLY A 24 -11.05 -33.82 -47.82
N LEU A 25 -11.12 -34.12 -46.53
CA LEU A 25 -10.66 -35.35 -45.87
C LEU A 25 -10.61 -35.18 -44.34
N SER A 26 -11.48 -35.96 -43.68
CA SER A 26 -11.21 -36.75 -42.46
C SER A 26 -10.86 -35.97 -41.19
N ALA A 27 -11.83 -35.58 -40.36
CA ALA A 27 -12.52 -36.40 -39.35
C ALA A 27 -11.58 -37.09 -38.34
N HIS A 28 -11.67 -36.71 -37.06
CA HIS A 28 -12.30 -37.57 -36.06
C HIS A 28 -12.73 -36.78 -34.80
N PHE A 29 -13.99 -37.01 -34.45
CA PHE A 29 -14.73 -36.85 -33.20
C PHE A 29 -13.94 -37.29 -31.97
N SER A 30 -14.34 -37.10 -30.71
CA SER A 30 -15.26 -36.25 -29.95
C SER A 30 -15.19 -36.81 -28.53
N THR A 31 -15.38 -35.95 -27.54
CA THR A 31 -16.05 -36.16 -26.24
C THR A 31 -15.97 -37.52 -25.55
N LEU A 32 -15.69 -37.50 -24.24
CA LEU A 32 -16.45 -38.33 -23.31
C LEU A 32 -16.56 -37.69 -21.92
N HIS A 33 -17.78 -37.80 -21.40
CA HIS A 33 -18.24 -37.45 -20.06
C HIS A 33 -18.48 -38.78 -19.32
N ALA A 34 -18.21 -38.77 -18.01
CA ALA A 34 -18.84 -39.55 -16.94
C ALA A 34 -18.71 -41.10 -16.86
N ALA A 35 -18.40 -41.49 -15.61
CA ALA A 35 -18.95 -42.59 -14.80
C ALA A 35 -18.28 -43.99 -14.78
N GLU A 36 -17.94 -44.37 -13.54
CA GLU A 36 -18.12 -45.65 -12.83
C GLU A 36 -17.17 -46.86 -13.04
N THR A 37 -16.73 -47.36 -11.86
CA THR A 37 -16.49 -48.74 -11.38
C THR A 37 -16.09 -49.82 -12.39
N ASP A 38 -14.99 -50.55 -12.17
CA ASP A 38 -14.92 -51.74 -11.30
C ASP A 38 -13.53 -52.44 -11.44
N SER A 39 -13.23 -53.25 -10.44
CA SER A 39 -12.17 -54.25 -10.20
C SER A 39 -11.32 -54.82 -11.36
N ALA A 40 -10.03 -55.04 -11.05
CA ALA A 40 -9.28 -56.25 -11.43
C ALA A 40 -8.06 -56.46 -10.51
N GLU A 41 -8.08 -57.56 -9.77
CA GLU A 41 -6.96 -58.16 -9.04
C GLU A 41 -5.82 -58.54 -10.01
N SER A 42 -4.57 -58.40 -9.57
CA SER A 42 -3.55 -59.39 -9.92
C SER A 42 -2.56 -59.57 -8.78
N ASP A 43 -2.51 -60.82 -8.33
CA ASP A 43 -1.64 -61.39 -7.31
C ASP A 43 -0.14 -61.21 -7.64
N ASN A 44 0.65 -60.99 -6.59
CA ASN A 44 2.03 -61.50 -6.54
C ASN A 44 2.45 -61.81 -5.10
N PRO A 45 3.26 -62.87 -4.89
CA PRO A 45 3.30 -63.61 -3.63
C PRO A 45 4.20 -62.99 -2.57
N ALA A 46 3.82 -63.26 -1.31
CA ALA A 46 4.54 -62.92 -0.11
C ALA A 46 5.93 -63.56 -0.05
N THR A 47 6.92 -62.75 0.32
CA THR A 47 8.18 -63.22 0.91
C THR A 47 8.25 -62.67 2.32
N ASP A 48 8.11 -63.57 3.30
CA ASP A 48 8.27 -63.26 4.72
C ASP A 48 9.74 -62.93 5.00
N SER A 49 9.98 -61.69 5.43
CA SER A 49 11.15 -61.37 6.24
C SER A 49 10.69 -60.58 7.46
N GLU A 50 10.83 -61.18 8.63
CA GLU A 50 10.61 -60.55 9.92
C GLU A 50 11.60 -59.39 10.10
N ALA A 51 11.19 -58.19 9.71
CA ALA A 51 11.87 -56.95 10.07
C ALA A 51 11.11 -56.31 11.23
N SER A 52 11.70 -56.37 12.42
CA SER A 52 11.30 -55.66 13.64
C SER A 52 10.78 -54.24 13.32
N SER A 53 9.47 -54.03 13.46
CA SER A 53 8.83 -52.72 13.32
C SER A 53 9.25 -51.80 14.48
N LYS A 54 10.33 -51.03 14.28
CA LYS A 54 10.54 -49.83 15.09
C LYS A 54 9.53 -48.79 14.62
N SER A 55 8.54 -48.49 15.45
CA SER A 55 7.70 -47.31 15.27
C SER A 55 8.60 -46.09 15.00
N PRO A 56 8.30 -45.27 13.99
CA PRO A 56 9.09 -44.06 13.75
C PRO A 56 9.05 -43.19 15.02
N ALA A 57 10.22 -42.73 15.45
CA ALA A 57 10.30 -41.79 16.56
C ALA A 57 9.37 -40.60 16.26
N PRO A 58 8.59 -40.12 17.25
CA PRO A 58 7.77 -38.93 17.06
C PRO A 58 8.66 -37.81 16.51
N PRO A 59 8.18 -37.04 15.51
CA PRO A 59 8.99 -35.99 14.91
C PRO A 59 9.50 -35.07 16.01
N ALA A 60 10.80 -34.77 15.96
CA ALA A 60 11.43 -33.89 16.93
C ALA A 60 10.59 -32.61 17.08
N ALA A 61 10.24 -32.29 18.33
CA ALA A 61 9.49 -31.07 18.62
C ALA A 61 10.24 -29.88 18.00
N LYS A 62 9.56 -29.11 17.14
CA LYS A 62 10.16 -27.91 16.55
C LYS A 62 10.61 -27.01 17.69
N PRO A 63 11.85 -26.46 17.66
CA PRO A 63 12.30 -25.54 18.69
C PRO A 63 11.31 -24.38 18.82
N ALA A 64 10.96 -24.03 20.06
CA ALA A 64 10.01 -22.97 20.36
C ALA A 64 10.52 -21.64 19.81
N PHE A 65 9.68 -20.93 19.06
CA PHE A 65 9.99 -19.60 18.56
C PHE A 65 10.02 -18.60 19.71
N THR A 66 11.14 -17.88 19.87
CA THR A 66 11.28 -16.82 20.88
C THR A 66 11.14 -15.47 20.19
N PRO A 67 10.15 -14.63 20.55
CA PRO A 67 10.00 -13.31 19.98
C PRO A 67 11.21 -12.40 20.27
N ARG A 68 11.50 -11.51 19.34
CA ARG A 68 12.50 -10.44 19.49
C ARG A 68 11.97 -9.39 20.46
N ALA A 69 12.82 -8.96 21.39
CA ALA A 69 12.50 -7.81 22.23
C ALA A 69 12.42 -6.52 21.36
N VAL A 70 11.30 -5.80 21.47
CA VAL A 70 11.08 -4.53 20.75
C VAL A 70 11.19 -3.38 21.75
N LYS A 71 12.15 -2.48 21.55
CA LYS A 71 12.27 -1.25 22.33
C LYS A 71 11.57 -0.11 21.60
N LEU A 72 10.51 0.43 22.19
CA LEU A 72 9.81 1.59 21.64
C LEU A 72 10.47 2.90 22.08
N PRO A 73 10.55 3.91 21.20
CA PRO A 73 10.86 5.27 21.60
C PRO A 73 9.70 5.85 22.45
N ALA A 74 10.00 6.90 23.21
CA ALA A 74 8.97 7.61 23.98
C ALA A 74 7.97 8.28 23.03
N ILE A 75 6.68 8.21 23.38
CA ILE A 75 5.61 8.88 22.63
C ILE A 75 5.59 10.36 23.03
N PRO A 76 5.53 11.31 22.07
CA PRO A 76 5.51 12.73 22.35
C PRO A 76 4.34 13.13 23.25
N GLU A 77 4.58 14.11 24.12
CA GLU A 77 3.52 14.63 24.99
C GLU A 77 2.42 15.36 24.21
N LYS A 78 2.79 16.01 23.12
CA LYS A 78 1.92 16.71 22.18
C LYS A 78 2.40 16.41 20.77
N PHE A 79 1.47 16.30 19.83
CA PHE A 79 1.80 16.17 18.42
C PHE A 79 2.00 17.55 17.76
N THR A 80 2.95 17.60 16.84
CA THR A 80 3.18 18.71 15.91
C THR A 80 2.16 18.66 14.79
N HIS A 81 1.59 19.83 14.44
CA HIS A 81 0.55 19.97 13.44
C HIS A 81 0.73 21.18 12.52
N PRO A 82 0.50 21.04 11.19
CA PRO A 82 0.43 19.77 10.47
C PRO A 82 1.73 18.95 10.65
N GLY A 83 1.61 17.64 10.77
CA GLY A 83 2.74 16.75 11.04
C GLY A 83 2.49 15.28 10.68
N ILE A 84 1.47 14.98 9.87
CA ILE A 84 1.32 13.67 9.24
C ILE A 84 2.26 13.60 8.03
N LEU A 85 1.76 13.95 6.84
CA LEU A 85 2.53 13.87 5.59
C LEU A 85 3.08 15.22 5.13
N ASN A 86 2.68 16.33 5.71
CA ASN A 86 3.23 17.63 5.37
C ASN A 86 3.29 18.45 6.63
N THR A 87 4.40 19.14 6.84
CA THR A 87 4.51 20.22 7.80
C THR A 87 4.12 21.55 7.18
N ARG A 88 3.85 22.57 8.01
CA ARG A 88 3.62 23.94 7.51
C ARG A 88 4.82 24.44 6.72
N GLU A 89 6.02 24.20 7.23
CA GLU A 89 7.28 24.59 6.59
C GLU A 89 7.46 23.95 5.21
N GLU A 90 7.15 22.66 5.06
CA GLU A 90 7.21 21.98 3.77
C GLU A 90 6.18 22.50 2.77
N LEU A 91 4.95 22.76 3.22
CA LEU A 91 3.92 23.36 2.38
C LEU A 91 4.34 24.74 1.86
N GLU A 92 4.91 25.60 2.73
CA GLU A 92 5.41 26.92 2.34
C GLU A 92 6.66 26.84 1.45
N PHE A 93 7.56 25.88 1.70
CA PHE A 93 8.70 25.61 0.82
C PHE A 93 8.24 25.29 -0.60
N VAL A 94 7.31 24.34 -0.74
CA VAL A 94 6.76 23.93 -2.05
C VAL A 94 6.03 25.09 -2.73
N LYS A 95 5.24 25.85 -1.98
CA LYS A 95 4.57 27.06 -2.49
C LYS A 95 5.57 28.06 -3.04
N GLY A 96 6.69 28.27 -2.34
CA GLY A 96 7.79 29.11 -2.81
C GLY A 96 8.41 28.58 -4.12
N LYS A 97 8.65 27.28 -4.23
CA LYS A 97 9.16 26.63 -5.45
C LYS A 97 8.21 26.77 -6.64
N ILE A 98 6.91 26.61 -6.41
CA ILE A 98 5.86 26.81 -7.43
C ILE A 98 5.85 28.27 -7.88
N ALA A 99 5.86 29.22 -6.95
CA ALA A 99 5.86 30.66 -7.26
C ALA A 99 7.12 31.10 -8.04
N ALA A 100 8.27 30.49 -7.75
CA ALA A 100 9.52 30.71 -8.47
C ALA A 100 9.58 30.00 -9.84
N GLY A 101 8.60 29.15 -10.16
CA GLY A 101 8.57 28.38 -11.40
C GLY A 101 9.65 27.29 -11.49
N GLU A 102 10.15 26.82 -10.33
CA GLU A 102 11.19 25.81 -10.28
C GLU A 102 10.65 24.41 -10.61
N GLU A 103 11.39 23.66 -11.42
CA GLU A 103 11.09 22.26 -11.72
C GLU A 103 11.72 21.33 -10.67
N PRO A 104 11.06 20.21 -10.31
CA PRO A 104 9.83 19.66 -10.89
C PRO A 104 8.51 20.21 -10.29
N TRP A 105 8.56 21.08 -9.27
CA TRP A 105 7.36 21.54 -8.54
C TRP A 105 6.34 22.26 -9.42
N LYS A 106 6.80 23.08 -10.38
CA LYS A 106 5.91 23.78 -11.32
C LYS A 106 5.11 22.80 -12.17
N SER A 107 5.77 21.91 -12.90
CA SER A 107 5.08 20.96 -13.80
C SER A 107 4.17 20.01 -13.03
N ALA A 108 4.57 19.63 -11.82
CA ALA A 108 3.76 18.87 -10.90
C ALA A 108 2.48 19.61 -10.47
N PHE A 109 2.63 20.85 -10.01
CA PHE A 109 1.49 21.67 -9.59
C PHE A 109 0.48 21.86 -10.72
N GLU A 110 0.93 22.14 -11.94
CA GLU A 110 0.02 22.29 -13.09
C GLU A 110 -0.69 20.96 -13.44
N GLN A 111 -0.03 19.80 -13.31
CA GLN A 111 -0.70 18.51 -13.45
C GLN A 111 -1.77 18.29 -12.37
N MET A 112 -1.46 18.63 -11.11
CA MET A 112 -2.41 18.53 -10.00
C MET A 112 -3.63 19.41 -10.26
N LYS A 113 -3.40 20.68 -10.58
CA LYS A 113 -4.43 21.69 -10.85
C LYS A 113 -5.36 21.31 -12.01
N ASN A 114 -4.83 20.66 -13.04
CA ASN A 114 -5.62 20.19 -14.20
C ASN A 114 -6.27 18.82 -14.00
N SER A 115 -6.08 18.19 -12.84
CA SER A 115 -6.67 16.88 -12.55
C SER A 115 -8.16 16.97 -12.21
N PHE A 116 -8.89 15.88 -12.44
CA PHE A 116 -10.29 15.74 -12.03
C PHE A 116 -10.50 16.01 -10.52
N TRP A 117 -9.52 15.66 -9.69
CA TRP A 117 -9.59 15.83 -8.23
C TRP A 117 -9.47 17.30 -7.79
N ALA A 118 -8.80 18.15 -8.59
CA ALA A 118 -8.64 19.57 -8.33
C ALA A 118 -9.73 20.43 -8.98
N ALA A 119 -10.77 19.83 -9.57
CA ALA A 119 -11.87 20.59 -10.17
C ALA A 119 -12.59 21.43 -9.09
N LEU A 120 -12.80 22.72 -9.35
CA LEU A 120 -13.50 23.62 -8.42
C LEU A 120 -14.97 23.23 -8.21
N ASP A 121 -15.57 22.57 -9.20
CA ASP A 121 -16.95 22.08 -9.20
C ASP A 121 -17.06 20.58 -8.87
N TYR A 122 -15.99 19.96 -8.35
CA TYR A 122 -15.96 18.55 -7.93
C TYR A 122 -17.20 18.18 -7.10
N LYS A 123 -17.82 17.05 -7.45
CA LYS A 123 -19.00 16.53 -6.75
C LYS A 123 -18.60 15.31 -5.92
N PRO A 124 -18.70 15.38 -4.58
CA PRO A 124 -18.44 14.24 -3.72
C PRO A 124 -19.33 13.05 -4.09
N ASN A 125 -18.79 11.85 -3.92
CA ASN A 125 -19.56 10.62 -4.11
C ASN A 125 -20.60 10.48 -2.98
N THR A 126 -21.62 9.65 -3.21
CA THR A 126 -22.63 9.37 -2.17
C THR A 126 -22.00 8.60 -1.02
N PRO A 127 -21.93 9.16 0.20
CA PRO A 127 -21.32 8.48 1.34
C PRO A 127 -22.18 7.31 1.79
N ARG A 128 -21.57 6.33 2.46
CA ARG A 128 -22.27 5.15 3.00
C ARG A 128 -21.83 4.87 4.43
N LYS A 129 -22.76 4.35 5.25
CA LYS A 129 -22.45 3.87 6.62
C LYS A 129 -21.53 2.65 6.62
N THR A 130 -21.66 1.80 5.60
CA THR A 130 -20.83 0.61 5.41
C THR A 130 -20.26 0.65 4.00
N ILE A 131 -18.94 0.46 3.88
CA ILE A 131 -18.27 0.26 2.58
C ILE A 131 -17.68 -1.14 2.49
N ARG A 132 -17.74 -1.74 1.30
CA ARG A 132 -17.23 -3.10 1.06
C ARG A 132 -16.13 -3.08 0.01
N SER A 133 -15.08 -3.85 0.24
CA SER A 133 -13.98 -4.10 -0.70
C SER A 133 -14.13 -5.45 -1.40
N GLY A 134 -13.72 -5.54 -2.66
CA GLY A 134 -13.63 -6.82 -3.35
C GLY A 134 -12.36 -7.59 -2.96
N ILE A 135 -12.20 -8.75 -3.59
CA ILE A 135 -11.07 -9.67 -3.45
C ILE A 135 -9.94 -9.27 -4.40
N ASN A 136 -8.68 -9.46 -4.02
CA ASN A 136 -7.47 -9.23 -4.82
C ASN A 136 -7.37 -7.82 -5.44
N GLY A 137 -7.81 -6.80 -4.72
CA GLY A 137 -7.80 -5.41 -5.20
C GLY A 137 -8.91 -5.09 -6.21
N ALA A 138 -9.82 -6.02 -6.51
CA ALA A 138 -11.05 -5.70 -7.22
C ALA A 138 -11.95 -4.80 -6.35
N GLY A 139 -12.63 -3.83 -6.96
CA GLY A 139 -13.69 -3.08 -6.27
C GLY A 139 -14.88 -4.01 -5.97
N ALA A 140 -15.55 -3.82 -4.83
CA ALA A 140 -16.85 -4.47 -4.63
C ALA A 140 -17.89 -3.80 -5.55
N ALA A 141 -18.86 -4.59 -6.01
CA ALA A 141 -19.91 -4.12 -6.93
C ALA A 141 -20.88 -3.09 -6.31
N ASP A 142 -20.83 -2.85 -4.99
CA ASP A 142 -21.73 -1.92 -4.28
C ASP A 142 -21.30 -0.45 -4.36
N GLY A 143 -20.11 -0.17 -4.93
CA GLY A 143 -19.59 1.17 -5.21
C GLY A 143 -19.13 1.99 -4.00
N GLY A 144 -19.27 1.47 -2.76
CA GLY A 144 -18.97 2.24 -1.54
C GLY A 144 -17.47 2.57 -1.39
N VAL A 145 -16.60 1.57 -1.56
CA VAL A 145 -15.15 1.74 -1.38
C VAL A 145 -14.51 2.58 -2.49
N ALA A 146 -15.02 2.46 -3.72
CA ALA A 146 -14.51 3.20 -4.87
C ALA A 146 -14.81 4.70 -4.72
N GLY A 147 -16.05 5.04 -4.31
CA GLY A 147 -16.44 6.41 -4.00
C GLY A 147 -15.62 7.01 -2.85
N ALA A 148 -15.47 6.27 -1.74
CA ALA A 148 -14.65 6.70 -0.61
C ALA A 148 -13.18 6.94 -1.01
N SER A 149 -12.61 6.04 -1.81
CA SER A 149 -11.23 6.18 -2.29
C SER A 149 -11.05 7.38 -3.22
N MET A 150 -12.04 7.66 -4.07
CA MET A 150 -12.02 8.82 -4.97
C MET A 150 -12.12 10.12 -4.18
N ASP A 151 -13.05 10.18 -3.23
CA ASP A 151 -13.28 11.34 -2.38
C ASP A 151 -12.11 11.61 -1.44
N ALA A 152 -11.45 10.58 -0.90
CA ALA A 152 -10.24 10.76 -0.11
C ALA A 152 -9.13 11.44 -0.92
N LYS A 153 -8.89 10.99 -2.16
CA LYS A 153 -7.92 11.62 -3.08
C LYS A 153 -8.32 13.05 -3.43
N ALA A 154 -9.61 13.28 -3.67
CA ALA A 154 -10.12 14.62 -3.96
C ALA A 154 -9.94 15.56 -2.76
N ALA A 155 -10.30 15.13 -1.54
CA ALA A 155 -10.13 15.93 -0.33
C ALA A 155 -8.66 16.35 -0.12
N TYR A 156 -7.71 15.41 -0.27
CA TYR A 156 -6.29 15.73 -0.13
C TYR A 156 -5.78 16.65 -1.24
N THR A 157 -6.15 16.39 -2.49
CA THR A 157 -5.79 17.25 -3.63
C THR A 157 -6.32 18.67 -3.44
N GLN A 158 -7.58 18.81 -3.00
CA GLN A 158 -8.21 20.10 -2.72
C GLN A 158 -7.54 20.82 -1.55
N ALA A 159 -7.15 20.09 -0.48
CA ALA A 159 -6.41 20.65 0.65
C ALA A 159 -5.01 21.18 0.23
N LEU A 160 -4.30 20.46 -0.63
CA LEU A 160 -3.02 20.93 -1.20
C LEU A 160 -3.22 22.14 -2.13
N MET A 161 -4.26 22.12 -2.97
CA MET A 161 -4.62 23.27 -3.80
C MET A 161 -4.95 24.51 -2.95
N TRP A 162 -5.64 24.36 -1.83
CA TRP A 162 -5.81 25.42 -0.85
C TRP A 162 -4.47 25.95 -0.34
N ALA A 163 -3.60 25.07 0.16
CA ALA A 163 -2.31 25.47 0.74
C ALA A 163 -1.43 26.27 -0.26
N TYR A 164 -1.40 25.84 -1.53
CA TYR A 164 -0.54 26.46 -2.55
C TYR A 164 -1.14 27.70 -3.20
N THR A 165 -2.46 27.79 -3.34
CA THR A 165 -3.12 28.88 -4.06
C THR A 165 -3.77 29.93 -3.17
N GLY A 166 -4.13 29.58 -1.93
CA GLY A 166 -4.96 30.41 -1.07
C GLY A 166 -6.40 30.59 -1.56
N ASN A 167 -6.86 29.83 -2.57
CA ASN A 167 -8.24 29.91 -3.03
C ASN A 167 -9.15 29.10 -2.10
N GLU A 168 -9.95 29.81 -1.30
CA GLU A 168 -10.85 29.20 -0.30
C GLU A 168 -11.90 28.25 -0.87
N GLN A 169 -12.20 28.29 -2.18
CA GLN A 169 -13.13 27.33 -2.75
C GLN A 169 -12.58 25.90 -2.65
N TYR A 170 -11.25 25.73 -2.80
CA TYR A 170 -10.60 24.45 -2.58
C TYR A 170 -10.72 23.98 -1.13
N ALA A 171 -10.56 24.90 -0.16
CA ALA A 171 -10.76 24.61 1.25
C ALA A 171 -12.20 24.16 1.56
N ARG A 172 -13.20 24.89 1.05
CA ARG A 172 -14.62 24.53 1.18
C ARG A 172 -14.94 23.16 0.57
N ASN A 173 -14.40 22.87 -0.61
CA ASN A 173 -14.57 21.58 -1.26
C ASN A 173 -13.97 20.44 -0.42
N ALA A 174 -12.73 20.60 0.06
CA ALA A 174 -12.06 19.62 0.89
C ALA A 174 -12.89 19.30 2.15
N VAL A 175 -13.30 20.32 2.90
CA VAL A 175 -14.12 20.14 4.12
C VAL A 175 -15.49 19.55 3.83
N THR A 176 -16.14 19.93 2.72
CA THR A 176 -17.41 19.31 2.29
C THR A 176 -17.24 17.81 2.06
N ILE A 177 -16.16 17.39 1.39
CA ILE A 177 -15.88 15.98 1.16
C ILE A 177 -15.64 15.25 2.49
N LEU A 178 -14.79 15.81 3.37
CA LEU A 178 -14.47 15.22 4.67
C LEU A 178 -15.74 15.02 5.51
N ASN A 179 -16.57 16.06 5.64
CA ASN A 179 -17.79 16.03 6.43
C ASN A 179 -18.84 15.05 5.86
N ASN A 180 -18.91 14.86 4.55
CA ASN A 180 -19.84 13.90 3.93
C ASN A 180 -19.59 12.46 4.42
N TRP A 181 -18.35 12.11 4.71
CA TRP A 181 -17.98 10.76 5.15
C TRP A 181 -18.13 10.53 6.66
N ASN A 182 -18.55 11.54 7.45
CA ASN A 182 -18.80 11.40 8.89
C ASN A 182 -19.82 10.31 9.25
N ILE A 183 -20.62 9.84 8.28
CA ILE A 183 -21.59 8.75 8.48
C ILE A 183 -20.98 7.35 8.40
N LEU A 184 -19.72 7.20 7.96
CA LEU A 184 -19.06 5.91 7.82
C LEU A 184 -18.89 5.26 9.21
N ARG A 185 -19.18 3.97 9.30
CA ARG A 185 -19.09 3.18 10.54
C ARG A 185 -18.38 1.85 10.34
N GLU A 186 -18.39 1.29 9.12
CA GLU A 186 -17.90 -0.07 8.88
C GLU A 186 -17.16 -0.19 7.55
N ASN A 187 -16.02 -0.90 7.59
CA ASN A 187 -15.31 -1.37 6.39
C ASN A 187 -15.34 -2.91 6.36
N LEU A 188 -15.90 -3.48 5.30
CA LEU A 188 -16.06 -4.94 5.12
C LEU A 188 -15.45 -5.39 3.77
N GLY A 189 -15.49 -6.69 3.47
CA GLY A 189 -15.09 -7.24 2.16
C GLY A 189 -13.82 -8.09 2.17
N GLY A 190 -13.22 -8.34 1.00
CA GLY A 190 -12.03 -9.21 0.85
C GLY A 190 -10.70 -8.53 1.20
N ASN A 191 -10.58 -7.25 0.86
CA ASN A 191 -9.39 -6.43 1.08
C ASN A 191 -9.64 -5.27 2.07
N TRP A 192 -10.45 -5.58 3.09
CA TRP A 192 -11.09 -4.62 3.97
C TRP A 192 -10.09 -3.76 4.75
N TYR A 193 -9.00 -4.34 5.26
CA TYR A 193 -7.99 -3.60 6.02
C TYR A 193 -7.13 -2.68 5.14
N LEU A 194 -6.78 -3.11 3.93
CA LEU A 194 -5.89 -2.33 3.05
C LEU A 194 -6.62 -1.12 2.49
N GLN A 195 -7.82 -1.32 1.94
CA GLN A 195 -8.61 -0.23 1.38
C GLN A 195 -8.98 0.75 2.49
N ALA A 196 -9.36 0.25 3.67
CA ALA A 196 -9.59 1.06 4.84
C ALA A 196 -8.35 1.89 5.20
N ALA A 197 -7.15 1.30 5.20
CA ALA A 197 -5.90 2.00 5.51
C ALA A 197 -5.60 3.12 4.50
N TRP A 198 -5.72 2.84 3.20
CA TRP A 198 -5.51 3.84 2.14
C TRP A 198 -6.49 5.01 2.25
N ILE A 199 -7.77 4.72 2.51
CA ILE A 199 -8.81 5.74 2.69
C ILE A 199 -8.51 6.57 3.95
N ALA A 200 -8.30 5.91 5.10
CA ALA A 200 -8.12 6.58 6.38
C ALA A 200 -6.87 7.46 6.43
N GLY A 201 -5.71 6.94 6.00
CA GLY A 201 -4.46 7.71 5.99
C GLY A 201 -4.55 8.93 5.09
N THR A 202 -5.21 8.79 3.94
CA THR A 202 -5.46 9.90 3.01
C THR A 202 -6.40 10.95 3.61
N PHE A 203 -7.53 10.50 4.16
CA PHE A 203 -8.52 11.37 4.79
C PHE A 203 -7.92 12.13 5.97
N ALA A 204 -7.18 11.47 6.85
CA ALA A 204 -6.50 12.10 7.97
C ALA A 204 -5.49 13.17 7.51
N SER A 205 -4.73 12.91 6.44
CA SER A 205 -3.76 13.86 5.90
C SER A 205 -4.43 15.11 5.29
N ALA A 206 -5.55 14.93 4.58
CA ALA A 206 -6.35 16.04 4.08
C ALA A 206 -6.97 16.87 5.21
N ALA A 207 -7.56 16.18 6.19
CA ALA A 207 -8.17 16.78 7.36
C ALA A 207 -7.15 17.57 8.18
N GLU A 208 -5.94 17.07 8.37
CA GLU A 208 -4.92 17.78 9.12
C GLU A 208 -4.52 19.09 8.46
N ILE A 209 -4.27 19.09 7.15
CA ILE A 209 -4.01 20.34 6.41
C ILE A 209 -5.17 21.31 6.63
N MET A 210 -6.41 20.87 6.45
CA MET A 210 -7.58 21.75 6.60
C MET A 210 -7.71 22.31 8.02
N ARG A 211 -7.65 21.46 9.04
CA ARG A 211 -7.82 21.83 10.46
C ARG A 211 -6.83 22.87 10.92
N TYR A 212 -5.61 22.83 10.42
CA TYR A 212 -4.53 23.68 10.92
C TYR A 212 -4.12 24.79 9.95
N THR A 213 -4.65 24.83 8.72
CA THR A 213 -4.33 25.89 7.75
C THR A 213 -5.55 26.70 7.28
N TRP A 214 -6.77 26.32 7.68
CA TRP A 214 -7.99 27.05 7.31
C TRP A 214 -8.96 27.16 8.49
N ASP A 215 -9.33 28.39 8.85
CA ASP A 215 -10.18 28.67 10.02
C ASP A 215 -11.68 28.34 9.80
N GLY A 216 -12.06 27.98 8.58
CA GLY A 216 -13.46 27.77 8.21
C GLY A 216 -14.04 26.40 8.57
N TRP A 217 -13.24 25.46 9.07
CA TRP A 217 -13.74 24.14 9.48
C TRP A 217 -14.18 24.16 10.95
N LYS A 218 -15.46 23.90 11.20
CA LYS A 218 -16.03 24.06 12.54
C LYS A 218 -15.58 22.96 13.50
N ALA A 219 -15.49 23.30 14.78
CA ALA A 219 -15.01 22.39 15.81
C ALA A 219 -15.88 21.13 16.00
N ASP A 220 -17.21 21.26 15.86
CA ASP A 220 -18.15 20.14 15.91
C ASP A 220 -18.04 19.22 14.69
N GLU A 221 -17.82 19.80 13.50
CA GLU A 221 -17.56 19.04 12.27
C GLU A 221 -16.23 18.27 12.35
N ILE A 222 -15.17 18.90 12.90
CA ILE A 222 -13.89 18.25 13.18
C ILE A 222 -14.07 17.09 14.18
N ALA A 223 -14.86 17.29 15.24
CA ALA A 223 -15.11 16.26 16.24
C ALA A 223 -15.85 15.05 15.64
N ALA A 224 -16.89 15.29 14.82
CA ALA A 224 -17.62 14.23 14.13
C ALA A 224 -16.73 13.43 13.15
N PHE A 225 -15.83 14.11 12.45
CA PHE A 225 -14.86 13.45 11.58
C PHE A 225 -13.82 12.64 12.37
N SER A 226 -13.35 13.19 13.49
CA SER A 226 -12.44 12.51 14.43
C SER A 226 -13.03 11.20 14.97
N GLU A 227 -14.31 11.24 15.37
CA GLU A 227 -15.07 10.07 15.82
C GLU A 227 -15.22 9.05 14.70
N MET A 228 -15.53 9.48 13.47
CA MET A 228 -15.61 8.58 12.32
C MET A 228 -14.29 7.84 12.06
N LEU A 229 -13.15 8.54 12.14
CA LEU A 229 -11.83 7.91 12.00
C LEU A 229 -11.59 6.85 13.07
N GLU A 230 -11.97 7.14 14.32
CA GLU A 230 -11.83 6.23 15.44
C GLU A 230 -12.74 5.00 15.29
N GLU A 231 -14.03 5.19 15.03
CA GLU A 231 -15.02 4.11 15.03
C GLU A 231 -14.87 3.19 13.82
N ALA A 232 -14.69 3.75 12.62
CA ALA A 232 -14.76 2.99 11.39
C ALA A 232 -13.44 2.28 11.02
N PHE A 233 -12.30 2.76 11.53
CA PHE A 233 -10.99 2.34 11.05
C PHE A 233 -10.07 1.75 12.13
N LEU A 234 -9.93 2.35 13.30
CA LEU A 234 -8.96 1.88 14.31
C LEU A 234 -9.20 0.43 14.79
N PRO A 235 -10.44 -0.03 15.06
CA PRO A 235 -10.69 -1.44 15.42
C PRO A 235 -10.25 -2.43 14.34
N ILE A 236 -10.37 -2.02 13.07
CA ILE A 236 -9.95 -2.80 11.90
C ILE A 236 -8.43 -2.88 11.79
N PHE A 237 -7.72 -1.86 12.23
CA PHE A 237 -6.25 -1.86 12.21
C PHE A 237 -5.67 -2.60 13.42
N HIS A 238 -6.33 -2.51 14.59
CA HIS A 238 -5.89 -3.13 15.86
C HIS A 238 -5.75 -4.66 15.80
N ASN A 239 -6.63 -5.35 15.06
CA ASN A 239 -6.59 -6.83 14.94
C ASN A 239 -5.34 -7.41 14.25
N ARG A 240 -4.47 -6.54 13.71
CA ARG A 240 -3.18 -6.85 13.10
C ARG A 240 -3.17 -7.67 11.81
N MET A 241 -4.30 -8.04 11.23
CA MET A 241 -4.43 -9.04 10.14
C MET A 241 -3.76 -8.72 8.78
N ALA A 242 -2.99 -7.64 8.65
CA ALA A 242 -2.29 -7.30 7.42
C ALA A 242 -0.96 -8.06 7.29
N PHE A 243 -0.44 -8.19 6.05
CA PHE A 243 0.87 -8.77 5.76
C PHE A 243 1.44 -8.24 4.44
N GLY A 244 2.73 -8.50 4.20
CA GLY A 244 3.46 -7.99 3.04
C GLY A 244 3.52 -6.47 3.05
N ASN A 245 3.52 -5.85 1.88
CA ASN A 245 3.52 -4.39 1.72
C ASN A 245 2.32 -3.70 2.42
N ARG A 246 1.17 -4.38 2.47
CA ARG A 246 -0.08 -3.87 3.07
C ARG A 246 0.04 -3.53 4.54
N TYR A 247 0.94 -4.21 5.25
CA TYR A 247 1.15 -4.00 6.68
C TYR A 247 1.58 -2.55 7.00
N PHE A 248 2.45 -1.98 6.16
CA PHE A 248 2.91 -0.60 6.35
C PHE A 248 1.81 0.41 6.05
N SER A 249 0.88 0.14 5.13
CA SER A 249 -0.29 1.01 4.92
C SER A 249 -1.15 1.10 6.18
N VAL A 250 -1.34 -0.01 6.90
CA VAL A 250 -2.04 0.00 8.20
C VAL A 250 -1.26 0.81 9.24
N CYS A 251 0.07 0.63 9.32
CA CYS A 251 0.90 1.43 10.24
C CYS A 251 0.76 2.93 9.96
N GLN A 252 0.84 3.32 8.68
CA GLN A 252 0.73 4.70 8.23
C GLN A 252 -0.64 5.29 8.57
N ALA A 253 -1.73 4.55 8.33
CA ALA A 253 -3.07 5.00 8.66
C ALA A 253 -3.27 5.17 10.18
N MET A 254 -2.77 4.24 11.00
CA MET A 254 -2.85 4.36 12.46
C MET A 254 -2.08 5.57 12.99
N MET A 255 -0.85 5.80 12.49
CA MET A 255 -0.06 6.96 12.87
C MET A 255 -0.70 8.27 12.41
N ALA A 256 -1.26 8.31 11.20
CA ALA A 256 -1.96 9.47 10.67
C ALA A 256 -3.21 9.83 11.49
N ILE A 257 -4.06 8.84 11.81
CA ILE A 257 -5.20 9.03 12.71
C ILE A 257 -4.72 9.48 14.09
N GLY A 258 -3.68 8.83 14.62
CA GLY A 258 -3.10 9.14 15.93
C GLY A 258 -2.68 10.60 16.05
N VAL A 259 -1.94 11.11 15.07
CA VAL A 259 -1.60 12.53 14.99
C VAL A 259 -2.88 13.37 14.91
N PHE A 260 -3.73 13.22 13.87
CA PHE A 260 -4.92 14.07 13.68
C PHE A 260 -5.86 14.11 14.91
N ASN A 261 -6.14 12.96 15.52
CA ASN A 261 -7.02 12.83 16.69
C ASN A 261 -6.33 13.16 18.01
N ASN A 262 -5.02 13.45 18.01
CA ASN A 262 -4.20 13.51 19.22
C ASN A 262 -4.33 12.22 20.07
N ASP A 263 -4.47 11.07 19.41
CA ASP A 263 -4.58 9.74 20.02
C ASP A 263 -3.19 9.09 20.07
N LYS A 264 -2.54 9.21 21.22
CA LYS A 264 -1.21 8.64 21.50
C LYS A 264 -1.19 7.12 21.35
N ALA A 265 -2.26 6.43 21.72
CA ALA A 265 -2.38 4.98 21.61
C ALA A 265 -2.36 4.50 20.14
N ALA A 266 -3.13 5.15 19.27
CA ALA A 266 -3.15 4.80 17.84
C ALA A 266 -1.78 5.04 17.19
N PHE A 267 -1.14 6.17 17.52
CA PHE A 267 0.21 6.48 17.06
C PHE A 267 1.24 5.48 17.57
N ALA A 268 1.24 5.19 18.88
CA ALA A 268 2.17 4.27 19.52
C ALA A 268 2.05 2.84 18.95
N GLU A 269 0.82 2.39 18.68
CA GLU A 269 0.63 1.09 18.09
C GLU A 269 1.16 1.04 16.64
N GLY A 270 0.83 2.02 15.81
CA GLY A 270 1.36 2.11 14.44
C GLY A 270 2.89 2.14 14.42
N LEU A 271 3.50 2.90 15.32
CA LEU A 271 4.95 2.98 15.52
C LEU A 271 5.56 1.63 15.94
N HIS A 272 4.97 0.97 16.92
CA HIS A 272 5.42 -0.35 17.37
C HIS A 272 5.43 -1.35 16.22
N ARG A 273 4.35 -1.37 15.42
CA ARG A 273 4.20 -2.26 14.28
C ARG A 273 5.28 -2.03 13.24
N TRP A 274 5.58 -0.77 12.94
CA TRP A 274 6.66 -0.41 12.03
C TRP A 274 8.01 -0.97 12.54
N ILE A 275 8.38 -0.68 13.79
CA ILE A 275 9.67 -1.12 14.38
C ILE A 275 9.79 -2.65 14.41
N SER A 276 8.68 -3.33 14.67
CA SER A 276 8.64 -4.80 14.71
C SER A 276 8.81 -5.41 13.32
N TYR A 277 8.24 -4.78 12.29
CA TYR A 277 8.05 -5.41 10.98
C TYR A 277 9.11 -5.06 9.94
N VAL A 278 9.74 -3.90 10.00
CA VAL A 278 10.79 -3.51 9.02
C VAL A 278 11.90 -4.58 8.88
N PRO A 279 12.45 -5.16 9.96
CA PRO A 279 13.47 -6.20 9.86
C PRO A 279 12.97 -7.54 9.30
N CYS A 280 11.67 -7.78 9.38
CA CYS A 280 11.03 -8.97 8.82
C CYS A 280 10.73 -8.81 7.32
N TRP A 281 10.74 -7.57 6.83
CA TRP A 281 10.41 -7.22 5.46
C TRP A 281 11.63 -6.87 4.62
N ILE A 282 12.70 -6.30 5.21
CA ILE A 282 13.98 -5.98 4.55
C ILE A 282 15.11 -6.78 5.19
N TYR A 283 15.70 -7.67 4.41
CA TYR A 283 16.76 -8.56 4.85
C TYR A 283 18.10 -7.84 4.93
N LEU A 284 18.86 -8.14 5.99
CA LEU A 284 20.29 -7.90 6.04
C LEU A 284 21.03 -9.21 6.33
N THR A 285 22.19 -9.36 5.70
CA THR A 285 23.09 -10.51 5.92
C THR A 285 23.54 -10.64 7.37
N GLU A 286 23.57 -9.54 8.13
CA GLU A 286 23.93 -9.55 9.54
C GLU A 286 22.86 -10.16 10.46
N ASP A 287 21.62 -10.29 9.98
CA ASP A 287 20.56 -10.95 10.73
C ASP A 287 20.76 -12.47 10.83
N GLY A 288 21.66 -13.02 10.00
CA GLY A 288 21.95 -14.44 9.90
C GLY A 288 21.58 -15.02 8.52
N PRO A 289 21.70 -16.34 8.35
CA PRO A 289 21.52 -17.01 7.05
C PRO A 289 20.05 -17.09 6.58
N GLU A 290 19.10 -16.78 7.46
CA GLU A 290 17.67 -16.71 7.15
C GLU A 290 17.12 -15.35 7.59
N PRO A 291 16.09 -14.82 6.90
CA PRO A 291 15.45 -13.59 7.33
C PRO A 291 14.79 -13.70 8.70
N ILE A 292 14.73 -12.55 9.39
CA ILE A 292 14.00 -12.43 10.64
C ILE A 292 12.53 -12.79 10.41
N ARG A 293 12.00 -13.65 11.28
CA ARG A 293 10.62 -14.10 11.18
C ARG A 293 9.67 -13.04 11.74
N PRO A 294 8.52 -12.80 11.10
CA PRO A 294 7.54 -11.88 11.64
C PRO A 294 6.92 -12.39 12.94
N ASP A 295 7.13 -11.66 14.03
CA ASP A 295 6.65 -11.97 15.38
C ASP A 295 5.80 -10.85 16.00
N PHE A 296 5.50 -9.83 15.22
CA PHE A 296 4.79 -8.62 15.64
C PHE A 296 3.40 -8.86 16.23
N TRP A 297 2.84 -10.06 16.10
CA TRP A 297 1.60 -10.50 16.75
C TRP A 297 1.82 -10.82 18.23
N LEU A 298 3.00 -11.34 18.57
CA LEU A 298 3.40 -11.80 19.89
C LEU A 298 3.98 -10.67 20.75
N THR A 299 4.50 -9.62 20.11
CA THR A 299 5.19 -8.52 20.79
C THR A 299 4.34 -7.27 20.95
N LYS A 300 3.03 -7.31 20.63
CA LYS A 300 2.17 -6.12 20.64
C LYS A 300 1.98 -5.51 22.04
N PRO A 301 1.83 -4.18 22.16
CA PRO A 301 1.33 -3.56 23.38
C PRO A 301 -0.04 -4.14 23.73
N SER A 302 -0.28 -4.35 25.02
CA SER A 302 -1.58 -4.74 25.56
C SER A 302 -2.61 -3.62 25.43
N ASN A 303 -3.89 -3.98 25.45
CA ASN A 303 -4.98 -2.99 25.40
C ASN A 303 -4.93 -2.04 26.60
N ASP A 304 -4.49 -2.51 27.77
CA ASP A 304 -4.36 -1.66 28.96
C ASP A 304 -3.22 -0.63 28.82
N GLU A 305 -2.07 -1.03 28.25
CA GLU A 305 -0.97 -0.11 27.95
C GLU A 305 -1.39 0.96 26.93
N LEU A 306 -2.16 0.57 25.90
CA LEU A 306 -2.70 1.51 24.92
C LEU A 306 -3.76 2.44 25.55
N ALA A 307 -4.68 1.91 26.37
CA ALA A 307 -5.69 2.70 27.04
C ALA A 307 -5.09 3.73 28.01
N ALA A 308 -3.95 3.41 28.63
CA ALA A 308 -3.21 4.33 29.47
C ALA A 308 -2.61 5.51 28.69
N LEU A 309 -2.22 5.31 27.42
CA LEU A 309 -1.71 6.38 26.56
C LEU A 309 -2.82 7.34 26.09
N SER A 310 -4.03 6.82 25.87
CA SER A 310 -5.18 7.62 25.42
C SER A 310 -6.44 7.32 26.27
N PRO A 311 -6.53 7.86 27.50
CA PRO A 311 -7.66 7.62 28.38
C PRO A 311 -9.00 7.98 27.73
N GLY A 312 -9.98 7.09 27.83
CA GLY A 312 -11.33 7.28 27.30
C GLY A 312 -11.55 6.78 25.87
N LYS A 313 -10.48 6.46 25.13
CA LYS A 313 -10.57 5.79 23.83
C LYS A 313 -10.92 4.32 24.02
N LYS A 314 -11.84 3.78 23.19
CA LYS A 314 -12.37 2.42 23.35
C LYS A 314 -12.18 1.52 22.14
N TRP A 315 -11.66 2.06 21.04
CA TRP A 315 -11.51 1.34 19.78
C TRP A 315 -10.69 0.04 19.91
N MET A 316 -9.73 -0.01 20.83
CA MET A 316 -8.87 -1.19 21.08
C MET A 316 -9.60 -2.39 21.69
N PHE A 317 -10.77 -2.19 22.31
CA PHE A 317 -11.56 -3.28 22.92
C PHE A 317 -12.63 -3.84 21.99
N ARG A 318 -12.63 -3.45 20.72
CA ARG A 318 -13.62 -3.88 19.72
C ARG A 318 -13.06 -4.86 18.69
N ASP A 319 -11.78 -5.22 18.78
CA ASP A 319 -11.14 -6.11 17.81
C ASP A 319 -11.74 -7.51 17.81
N GLU A 320 -12.07 -8.09 18.96
CA GLU A 320 -12.73 -9.40 19.04
C GLU A 320 -14.09 -9.42 18.35
N GLU A 321 -14.90 -8.37 18.54
CA GLU A 321 -16.19 -8.22 17.87
C GLU A 321 -16.00 -8.14 16.34
N ILE A 322 -15.05 -7.33 15.90
CA ILE A 322 -14.71 -7.16 14.49
C ILE A 322 -14.20 -8.47 13.89
N LEU A 323 -13.34 -9.19 14.60
CA LEU A 323 -12.86 -10.52 14.21
C LEU A 323 -14.01 -11.53 14.10
N ALA A 324 -14.97 -11.49 15.02
CA ALA A 324 -16.16 -12.35 14.97
C ALA A 324 -17.01 -12.05 13.73
N VAL A 325 -17.27 -10.77 13.45
CA VAL A 325 -18.00 -10.32 12.24
C VAL A 325 -17.28 -10.78 10.97
N MET A 326 -15.95 -10.69 10.91
CA MET A 326 -15.18 -11.12 9.75
C MET A 326 -15.25 -12.62 9.53
N LYS A 327 -15.08 -13.41 10.60
CA LYS A 327 -15.19 -14.87 10.56
C LYS A 327 -16.56 -15.33 10.10
N GLN A 328 -17.63 -14.77 10.70
CA GLN A 328 -19.01 -15.12 10.37
C GLN A 328 -19.33 -14.89 8.89
N ASN A 329 -18.87 -13.78 8.34
CA ASN A 329 -19.16 -13.39 6.97
C ASN A 329 -18.17 -13.97 5.95
N LYS A 330 -17.23 -14.84 6.37
CA LYS A 330 -16.15 -15.40 5.54
C LYS A 330 -15.39 -14.30 4.77
N LEU A 331 -15.18 -13.15 5.42
CA LEU A 331 -14.54 -11.99 4.82
C LEU A 331 -13.02 -12.11 4.96
N GLY A 332 -12.29 -11.54 3.99
CA GLY A 332 -10.84 -11.63 3.89
C GLY A 332 -10.36 -12.66 2.86
N ASP A 333 -9.44 -12.24 1.99
CA ASP A 333 -8.85 -13.08 0.94
C ASP A 333 -8.02 -14.25 1.46
N ASP A 334 -7.67 -14.24 2.74
CA ASP A 334 -6.68 -15.15 3.27
C ASP A 334 -7.23 -15.99 4.42
N SER A 335 -7.93 -17.06 4.04
CA SER A 335 -8.36 -18.12 4.97
C SER A 335 -7.19 -18.76 5.73
N SER A 336 -5.94 -18.54 5.29
CA SER A 336 -4.73 -19.04 5.95
C SER A 336 -4.25 -18.12 7.09
N LEU A 337 -4.65 -16.84 7.12
CA LEU A 337 -4.37 -15.96 8.26
C LEU A 337 -5.08 -16.40 9.55
N TYR A 338 -6.19 -17.12 9.44
CA TYR A 338 -6.94 -17.61 10.61
C TYR A 338 -6.34 -18.86 11.24
N LYS A 339 -5.38 -19.51 10.55
CA LYS A 339 -4.56 -20.61 11.08
C LYS A 339 -3.18 -20.07 11.45
N LEU A 340 -3.17 -18.99 12.23
CA LEU A 340 -1.95 -18.27 12.66
C LEU A 340 -0.86 -19.25 13.10
N GLU A 341 -1.25 -20.32 13.80
CA GLU A 341 -0.35 -21.37 14.34
C GLU A 341 0.25 -22.35 13.32
N ASP A 342 -0.48 -22.70 12.26
CA ASP A 342 -0.03 -23.71 11.29
C ASP A 342 0.81 -23.11 10.16
N ASN A 343 0.66 -21.81 9.91
CA ASN A 343 1.40 -21.09 8.87
C ASN A 343 2.82 -20.67 9.31
N PHE A 344 3.19 -20.89 10.58
CA PHE A 344 4.52 -20.59 11.14
C PHE A 344 5.71 -21.40 10.53
N GLY A 345 5.47 -22.17 9.47
CA GLY A 345 6.47 -22.76 8.58
C GLY A 345 6.85 -21.88 7.37
N VAL A 346 6.62 -20.57 7.42
CA VAL A 346 6.99 -19.62 6.36
C VAL A 346 8.44 -19.16 6.51
N GLY A 347 9.39 -20.02 6.15
CA GLY A 347 10.71 -19.56 5.72
C GLY A 347 10.59 -18.76 4.42
N ARG A 348 11.20 -19.25 3.34
CA ARG A 348 11.15 -18.63 2.01
C ARG A 348 9.75 -18.36 1.41
N ARG A 349 8.67 -18.93 1.96
CA ARG A 349 7.30 -18.68 1.49
C ARG A 349 6.82 -17.24 1.76
N HIS A 350 7.20 -16.62 2.87
CA HIS A 350 6.91 -15.20 3.13
C HIS A 350 7.65 -14.27 2.14
N TRP A 351 8.79 -14.73 1.64
CA TRP A 351 9.66 -14.04 0.69
C TRP A 351 9.33 -14.36 -0.77
N ASN A 352 8.07 -14.71 -1.04
CA ASN A 352 7.56 -15.04 -2.38
C ASN A 352 8.41 -16.08 -3.14
N GLY A 353 8.97 -17.05 -2.42
CA GLY A 353 9.78 -18.13 -3.00
C GLY A 353 11.18 -17.71 -3.42
N ALA A 354 11.71 -16.60 -2.87
CA ALA A 354 13.09 -16.17 -3.10
C ALA A 354 14.08 -17.34 -2.88
N PRO A 355 14.97 -17.64 -3.84
CA PRO A 355 15.97 -18.67 -3.67
C PRO A 355 16.99 -18.25 -2.59
N ALA A 356 17.59 -19.23 -1.90
CA ALA A 356 18.54 -18.95 -0.82
C ALA A 356 19.69 -18.01 -1.25
N ALA A 357 20.16 -18.17 -2.49
CA ALA A 357 21.23 -17.35 -3.05
C ALA A 357 20.83 -15.87 -3.31
N ALA A 358 19.54 -15.52 -3.24
CA ALA A 358 19.08 -14.15 -3.45
C ALA A 358 19.08 -13.28 -2.18
N PHE A 359 19.33 -13.88 -1.01
CA PHE A 359 19.36 -13.15 0.27
C PHE A 359 20.62 -12.29 0.38
N VAL A 360 20.49 -11.04 -0.07
CA VAL A 360 21.50 -9.98 -0.01
C VAL A 360 20.92 -8.77 0.69
N ASP A 361 21.79 -7.93 1.28
CA ASP A 361 21.38 -6.71 1.96
C ASP A 361 20.41 -5.86 1.11
N GLY A 362 19.27 -5.51 1.69
CA GLY A 362 18.25 -4.70 1.03
C GLY A 362 17.18 -5.49 0.28
N LEU A 363 17.28 -6.83 0.20
CA LEU A 363 16.22 -7.65 -0.36
C LEU A 363 14.92 -7.44 0.43
N SER A 364 13.82 -7.22 -0.28
CA SER A 364 12.49 -7.13 0.33
C SER A 364 11.72 -8.43 0.19
N ALA A 365 10.82 -8.71 1.14
CA ALA A 365 9.89 -9.82 1.06
C ALA A 365 9.01 -9.79 -0.21
N GLU A 366 8.84 -8.62 -0.83
CA GLU A 366 8.08 -8.44 -2.08
C GLU A 366 8.94 -8.55 -3.35
N THR A 367 10.28 -8.61 -3.27
CA THR A 367 11.16 -8.54 -4.45
C THR A 367 10.88 -9.64 -5.47
N PHE A 368 10.60 -10.86 -5.01
CA PHE A 368 10.27 -11.99 -5.88
C PHE A 368 8.77 -12.08 -6.25
N ARG A 369 7.94 -11.18 -5.71
CA ARG A 369 6.60 -10.93 -6.24
C ARG A 369 6.69 -9.99 -7.42
N ASP A 370 7.13 -8.75 -7.15
CA ASP A 370 7.45 -7.72 -8.13
C ASP A 370 7.99 -6.42 -7.49
N LEU A 371 8.64 -5.60 -8.30
CA LEU A 371 9.22 -4.33 -7.86
C LEU A 371 8.17 -3.26 -7.55
N GLY A 372 6.94 -3.38 -8.04
CA GLY A 372 5.86 -2.41 -7.75
C GLY A 372 5.35 -2.54 -6.33
N HIS A 373 5.19 -3.77 -5.84
CA HIS A 373 4.85 -4.03 -4.45
C HIS A 373 6.00 -3.69 -3.49
N CYS A 374 7.25 -3.83 -3.94
CA CYS A 374 8.40 -3.28 -3.21
C CYS A 374 8.26 -1.77 -3.04
N ASP A 375 7.99 -1.04 -4.13
CA ASP A 375 7.84 0.40 -4.06
C ASP A 375 6.65 0.78 -3.15
N LEU A 376 5.47 0.18 -3.33
CA LEU A 376 4.28 0.45 -2.51
C LEU A 376 4.52 0.20 -1.01
N GLY A 377 5.23 -0.89 -0.67
CA GLY A 377 5.59 -1.19 0.72
C GLY A 377 6.55 -0.17 1.28
N PHE A 378 7.56 0.21 0.50
CA PHE A 378 8.51 1.23 0.88
C PHE A 378 7.87 2.62 1.02
N ALA A 379 6.88 2.95 0.20
CA ALA A 379 6.09 4.18 0.30
C ALA A 379 5.48 4.33 1.69
N ALA A 380 4.66 3.36 2.08
CA ALA A 380 3.97 3.42 3.35
C ALA A 380 4.94 3.32 4.53
N LEU A 381 6.03 2.55 4.37
CA LEU A 381 7.11 2.48 5.35
C LEU A 381 7.75 3.86 5.56
N VAL A 382 8.13 4.55 4.48
CA VAL A 382 8.75 5.88 4.53
C VAL A 382 7.77 6.94 5.00
N SER A 383 6.50 6.88 4.61
CA SER A 383 5.46 7.77 5.16
C SER A 383 5.35 7.62 6.68
N CYS A 384 5.45 6.40 7.24
CA CYS A 384 5.52 6.23 8.70
C CYS A 384 6.76 6.89 9.29
N ALA A 385 7.92 6.78 8.63
CA ALA A 385 9.16 7.40 9.07
C ALA A 385 9.10 8.93 9.04
N GLU A 386 8.51 9.55 8.00
CA GLU A 386 8.27 10.99 7.94
C GLU A 386 7.26 11.43 9.02
N ILE A 387 6.14 10.71 9.19
CA ILE A 387 5.19 11.01 10.27
C ILE A 387 5.92 10.99 11.62
N ALA A 388 6.68 9.94 11.92
CA ALA A 388 7.47 9.85 13.16
C ALA A 388 8.49 11.00 13.29
N TRP A 389 9.17 11.33 12.20
CA TRP A 389 10.17 12.39 12.13
C TRP A 389 9.58 13.76 12.47
N HIS A 390 8.39 14.08 11.93
CA HIS A 390 7.65 15.30 12.27
C HIS A 390 7.26 15.39 13.75
N GLN A 391 7.19 14.23 14.42
CA GLN A 391 6.92 14.12 15.85
C GLN A 391 8.19 13.99 16.70
N GLY A 392 9.39 14.17 16.11
CA GLY A 392 10.67 14.11 16.81
C GLY A 392 11.20 12.70 17.08
N ILE A 393 10.67 11.68 16.40
CA ILE A 393 11.12 10.29 16.51
C ILE A 393 11.89 9.90 15.25
N ASP A 394 13.18 9.60 15.42
CA ASP A 394 14.07 9.26 14.30
C ASP A 394 14.04 7.76 13.94
N LEU A 395 12.99 7.36 13.21
CA LEU A 395 12.90 6.01 12.64
C LEU A 395 13.90 5.77 11.50
N TYR A 396 14.35 6.84 10.84
CA TYR A 396 15.34 6.73 9.77
C TYR A 396 16.69 6.30 10.32
N ALA A 397 17.17 6.91 11.40
CA ALA A 397 18.40 6.49 12.07
C ALA A 397 18.30 5.05 12.60
N LEU A 398 17.13 4.67 13.14
CA LEU A 398 16.90 3.33 13.70
C LEU A 398 17.14 2.22 12.66
N GLU A 399 16.68 2.41 11.41
CA GLU A 399 16.78 1.42 10.34
C GLU A 399 17.66 1.88 9.16
N ALA A 400 18.58 2.83 9.40
CA ALA A 400 19.35 3.51 8.37
C ALA A 400 20.04 2.54 7.40
N LYS A 401 20.72 1.52 7.95
CA LYS A 401 21.40 0.48 7.16
C LYS A 401 20.41 -0.30 6.30
N ARG A 402 19.27 -0.72 6.85
CA ARG A 402 18.22 -1.47 6.14
C ARG A 402 17.63 -0.67 4.99
N LEU A 403 17.21 0.56 5.28
CA LEU A 403 16.49 1.38 4.31
C LEU A 403 17.41 1.88 3.19
N THR A 404 18.67 2.22 3.49
CA THR A 404 19.64 2.61 2.46
C THR A 404 20.05 1.43 1.58
N LYS A 405 20.22 0.23 2.14
CA LYS A 405 20.48 -0.99 1.35
C LYS A 405 19.29 -1.35 0.46
N PHE A 406 18.06 -1.24 0.97
CA PHE A 406 16.86 -1.41 0.16
C PHE A 406 16.80 -0.42 -1.00
N LEU A 407 17.03 0.88 -0.73
CA LEU A 407 17.03 1.94 -1.74
C LEU A 407 18.04 1.64 -2.86
N GLU A 408 19.28 1.28 -2.52
CA GLU A 408 20.32 0.98 -3.50
C GLU A 408 20.05 -0.30 -4.29
N LEU A 409 19.60 -1.37 -3.62
CA LEU A 409 19.28 -2.64 -4.30
C LEU A 409 18.08 -2.48 -5.25
N ASN A 410 16.96 -1.94 -4.75
CA ASN A 410 15.73 -1.79 -5.52
C ASN A 410 15.93 -0.84 -6.70
N SER A 411 16.67 0.26 -6.51
CA SER A 411 17.04 1.17 -7.59
C SER A 411 17.94 0.49 -8.63
N GLY A 412 18.95 -0.26 -8.19
CA GLY A 412 19.84 -1.03 -9.06
C GLY A 412 19.10 -2.05 -9.92
N LEU A 413 18.16 -2.80 -9.33
CA LEU A 413 17.31 -3.76 -10.07
C LEU A 413 16.46 -3.10 -11.17
N ARG A 414 16.28 -1.77 -11.14
CA ARG A 414 15.52 -1.00 -12.13
C ARG A 414 16.41 -0.35 -13.22
N ILE A 415 17.69 -0.10 -12.94
CA ILE A 415 18.54 0.72 -13.83
C ILE A 415 19.85 0.08 -14.27
N ASP A 416 20.34 -0.95 -13.55
CA ASP A 416 21.61 -1.57 -13.87
C ASP A 416 21.51 -2.29 -15.23
N GLU A 417 22.57 -2.17 -16.05
CA GLU A 417 22.64 -2.77 -17.39
C GLU A 417 22.49 -4.30 -17.32
N THR A 418 23.00 -4.91 -16.25
CA THR A 418 22.88 -6.35 -16.01
C THR A 418 22.28 -6.58 -14.64
N VAL A 419 21.37 -7.57 -14.54
CA VAL A 419 20.85 -8.02 -13.25
C VAL A 419 21.40 -9.38 -12.92
N PRO A 420 21.83 -9.61 -11.65
CA PRO A 420 22.39 -10.89 -11.27
C PRO A 420 21.41 -12.04 -11.60
N PRO A 421 21.89 -13.15 -12.19
CA PRO A 421 21.03 -14.25 -12.63
C PRO A 421 20.11 -14.82 -11.54
N VAL A 422 20.49 -14.68 -10.27
CA VAL A 422 19.67 -15.12 -9.13
C VAL A 422 18.32 -14.39 -9.04
N PHE A 423 18.20 -13.20 -9.62
CA PHE A 423 16.97 -12.41 -9.69
C PHE A 423 16.14 -12.66 -10.96
N PHE A 424 16.39 -13.75 -11.70
CA PHE A 424 15.72 -14.06 -12.98
C PHE A 424 14.18 -14.08 -12.95
N ARG A 425 13.57 -14.26 -11.77
CA ARG A 425 12.09 -14.28 -11.60
C ARG A 425 11.51 -12.95 -11.10
N VAL A 426 12.36 -11.99 -10.73
CA VAL A 426 11.89 -10.65 -10.32
C VAL A 426 11.13 -10.04 -11.50
N ARG A 427 9.98 -9.43 -11.21
CA ARG A 427 9.15 -8.78 -12.23
C ARG A 427 9.27 -7.27 -12.15
N GLY A 428 9.49 -6.63 -13.29
CA GLY A 428 9.38 -5.20 -13.43
C GLY A 428 7.92 -4.75 -13.43
N THR A 429 7.68 -3.56 -12.91
CA THR A 429 6.39 -2.85 -12.99
C THR A 429 6.66 -1.39 -13.31
N PRO A 430 5.64 -0.64 -13.77
CA PRO A 430 5.69 0.81 -13.79
C PRO A 430 6.18 1.39 -12.45
N ILE A 431 6.96 2.48 -12.54
CA ILE A 431 7.56 3.13 -11.36
C ILE A 431 6.45 3.67 -10.46
N GLN A 432 6.66 3.51 -9.16
CA GLN A 432 5.98 4.31 -8.15
C GLN A 432 6.95 5.34 -7.54
N SER A 433 6.44 6.50 -7.12
CA SER A 433 7.26 7.70 -6.91
C SER A 433 8.10 7.76 -5.63
N PHE A 434 8.12 6.70 -4.82
CA PHE A 434 8.30 6.85 -3.38
C PHE A 434 9.76 6.85 -2.90
N VAL A 435 10.72 6.72 -3.81
CA VAL A 435 12.14 6.70 -3.48
C VAL A 435 12.67 8.08 -3.07
N GLU A 436 12.05 9.20 -3.48
CA GLU A 436 12.64 10.52 -3.21
C GLU A 436 12.53 10.95 -1.74
N ALA A 437 11.50 10.54 -0.98
CA ALA A 437 11.41 10.91 0.44
C ALA A 437 12.55 10.27 1.25
N GLY A 438 12.76 8.96 1.08
CA GLY A 438 13.90 8.27 1.69
C GLY A 438 15.25 8.78 1.17
N TYR A 439 15.37 9.06 -0.13
CA TYR A 439 16.57 9.67 -0.69
C TYR A 439 16.83 11.07 -0.12
N ASN A 440 15.79 11.90 0.04
CA ASN A 440 15.92 13.23 0.61
C ASN A 440 16.42 13.14 2.04
N HIS A 441 15.87 12.25 2.85
CA HIS A 441 16.36 12.05 4.21
C HIS A 441 17.84 11.64 4.22
N TYR A 442 18.21 10.53 3.57
CA TYR A 442 19.57 10.00 3.68
C TYR A 442 20.61 10.79 2.89
N HIS A 443 20.32 11.16 1.65
CA HIS A 443 21.29 11.87 0.81
C HIS A 443 21.30 13.38 1.09
N ASN A 444 20.13 14.03 1.03
CA ASN A 444 20.10 15.50 1.13
C ASN A 444 20.24 16.00 2.57
N ARG A 445 19.58 15.36 3.55
CA ARG A 445 19.67 15.79 4.97
C ARG A 445 20.94 15.24 5.64
N LEU A 446 21.28 13.97 5.43
CA LEU A 446 22.40 13.30 6.13
C LEU A 446 23.69 13.15 5.31
N GLY A 447 23.71 13.52 4.03
CA GLY A 447 24.92 13.46 3.19
C GLY A 447 25.39 12.05 2.84
N MET A 448 24.53 11.04 2.93
CA MET A 448 24.88 9.66 2.59
C MET A 448 24.93 9.46 1.07
N GLU A 449 25.88 8.66 0.60
CA GLU A 449 26.00 8.30 -0.82
C GLU A 449 24.99 7.22 -1.19
N LEU A 450 24.07 7.56 -2.10
CA LEU A 450 23.07 6.65 -2.70
C LEU A 450 23.12 6.75 -4.24
N PRO A 451 24.22 6.34 -4.88
CA PRO A 451 24.46 6.59 -6.30
C PRO A 451 23.45 5.90 -7.22
N LYS A 452 23.01 4.68 -6.89
CA LYS A 452 22.02 3.97 -7.70
C LYS A 452 20.65 4.63 -7.54
N THR A 453 20.28 5.00 -6.33
CA THR A 453 19.03 5.72 -6.09
C THR A 453 19.01 7.09 -6.77
N LYS A 454 20.10 7.85 -6.69
CA LYS A 454 20.27 9.12 -7.42
C LYS A 454 20.09 8.93 -8.93
N ALA A 455 20.74 7.92 -9.49
CA ALA A 455 20.64 7.60 -10.91
C ALA A 455 19.21 7.17 -11.30
N PHE A 456 18.53 6.36 -10.47
CA PHE A 456 17.14 5.98 -10.69
C PHE A 456 16.19 7.17 -10.67
N ILE A 457 16.35 8.07 -9.70
CA ILE A 457 15.56 9.30 -9.58
C ILE A 457 15.69 10.15 -10.86
N GLY A 458 16.92 10.40 -11.30
CA GLY A 458 17.20 11.25 -12.46
C GLY A 458 16.83 10.62 -13.80
N LYS A 459 17.11 9.32 -14.00
CA LYS A 459 16.95 8.64 -15.29
C LYS A 459 15.54 8.10 -15.52
N ALA A 460 14.82 7.77 -14.45
CA ALA A 460 13.60 6.97 -14.57
C ALA A 460 12.41 7.61 -13.84
N LEU A 461 12.56 8.02 -12.58
CA LEU A 461 11.44 8.57 -11.82
C LEU A 461 10.99 9.95 -12.33
N ARG A 462 11.86 10.97 -12.24
CA ARG A 462 11.51 12.36 -12.56
C ARG A 462 11.02 12.55 -14.00
N PRO A 463 11.63 11.91 -15.03
CA PRO A 463 11.11 11.99 -16.39
C PRO A 463 9.70 11.41 -16.58
N CYS A 464 9.27 10.50 -15.70
CA CYS A 464 7.93 9.94 -15.75
C CYS A 464 6.92 10.76 -14.92
N LEU A 465 7.37 11.57 -13.94
CA LEU A 465 6.51 12.50 -13.19
C LEU A 465 6.00 13.68 -14.04
N THR A 466 6.61 13.93 -15.20
CA THR A 466 6.22 15.00 -16.14
C THR A 466 5.39 14.50 -17.33
N LYS A 467 5.07 13.20 -17.38
CA LYS A 467 4.30 12.58 -18.47
C LYS A 467 2.82 12.48 -18.09
N GLU A 468 1.95 12.52 -19.11
CA GLU A 468 0.52 12.36 -18.94
C GLU A 468 0.19 11.00 -18.29
N ILE A 469 -0.59 11.04 -17.21
CA ILE A 469 -0.89 9.88 -16.38
C ILE A 469 -1.89 8.98 -17.12
N ASN A 470 -1.40 7.93 -17.79
CA ASN A 470 -2.27 6.96 -18.43
C ASN A 470 -2.83 6.01 -17.37
N GLY A 471 -4.14 6.13 -17.07
CA GLY A 471 -4.89 5.28 -16.14
C GLY A 471 -5.03 3.80 -16.54
N ARG A 472 -4.22 3.30 -17.49
CA ARG A 472 -4.21 1.91 -17.93
C ARG A 472 -2.78 1.37 -18.03
N SER A 473 -2.37 0.60 -17.03
CA SER A 473 -2.03 -0.82 -17.15
C SER A 473 -1.15 -1.25 -15.98
N TRP A 474 -1.71 -2.11 -15.11
CA TRP A 474 -0.89 -3.06 -14.35
C TRP A 474 -0.45 -4.15 -15.34
N SER A 475 0.42 -3.82 -16.29
CA SER A 475 0.98 -4.78 -17.22
C SER A 475 2.33 -5.27 -16.68
N TRP A 476 2.46 -6.60 -16.57
CA TRP A 476 3.71 -7.25 -16.21
C TRP A 476 4.67 -7.10 -17.40
N VAL A 477 5.72 -6.30 -17.23
CA VAL A 477 6.75 -6.14 -18.28
C VAL A 477 7.86 -7.15 -17.99
N PRO A 478 8.22 -8.02 -18.96
CA PRO A 478 9.41 -8.87 -18.86
C PRO A 478 10.65 -8.05 -18.55
N VAL A 479 11.57 -8.62 -17.79
CA VAL A 479 12.77 -7.92 -17.36
C VAL A 479 13.83 -7.97 -18.47
N GLU A 480 14.00 -6.88 -19.20
CA GLU A 480 15.09 -6.68 -20.15
C GLU A 480 16.26 -5.88 -19.52
N PRO A 481 17.50 -6.03 -20.04
CA PRO A 481 18.64 -5.14 -19.71
C PRO A 481 18.31 -3.65 -19.98
N GLY A 482 18.65 -2.73 -19.06
CA GLY A 482 18.43 -1.28 -19.23
C GLY A 482 17.43 -0.64 -18.24
N ILE A 483 16.91 0.56 -18.56
CA ILE A 483 15.91 1.26 -17.73
C ILE A 483 14.57 0.51 -17.82
N ARG A 484 14.20 -0.21 -16.77
CA ARG A 484 13.00 -1.09 -16.72
C ARG A 484 11.70 -0.37 -16.38
N ALA A 485 11.63 0.90 -16.72
CA ALA A 485 10.66 1.84 -16.21
C ALA A 485 10.06 2.64 -17.36
N GLU A 486 9.18 2.02 -18.14
CA GLU A 486 8.64 2.70 -19.30
C GLU A 486 7.45 3.61 -18.96
N ASN A 487 6.88 3.52 -17.76
CA ASN A 487 5.77 4.36 -17.32
C ASN A 487 5.79 4.56 -15.79
N VAL A 488 5.26 5.69 -15.32
CA VAL A 488 4.77 5.83 -13.94
C VAL A 488 3.29 5.48 -13.95
N VAL A 489 2.90 4.50 -13.14
CA VAL A 489 1.48 4.28 -12.87
C VAL A 489 1.14 5.13 -11.66
N TRP A 490 0.08 5.95 -11.80
CA TRP A 490 -0.50 6.71 -10.69
C TRP A 490 -0.52 5.82 -9.45
N PRO A 491 -0.02 6.27 -8.29
CA PRO A 491 -0.04 5.44 -7.12
C PRO A 491 -1.48 5.05 -6.82
N THR A 492 -1.75 3.78 -7.06
CA THR A 492 -3.07 3.18 -6.88
C THR A 492 -3.23 3.00 -5.38
N GLY A 493 -3.61 4.08 -4.69
CA GLY A 493 -4.07 4.01 -3.30
C GLY A 493 -3.37 4.94 -2.31
N CYS A 494 -2.20 5.51 -2.62
CA CYS A 494 -1.49 6.39 -1.68
C CYS A 494 -1.13 7.69 -2.42
N ASN A 495 -1.45 8.88 -1.89
CA ASN A 495 -1.22 10.18 -2.54
C ASN A 495 0.26 10.61 -2.62
N VAL A 496 1.16 9.63 -2.68
CA VAL A 496 2.59 9.80 -2.41
C VAL A 496 3.34 10.38 -3.62
N ALA A 497 2.72 10.45 -4.80
CA ALA A 497 3.28 11.19 -5.94
C ALA A 497 3.50 12.67 -5.64
N TRP A 498 2.56 13.30 -4.94
CA TRP A 498 2.71 14.68 -4.50
C TRP A 498 3.64 14.78 -3.30
N GLU A 499 3.58 13.83 -2.37
CA GLU A 499 4.47 13.76 -1.21
C GLU A 499 5.95 13.71 -1.62
N THR A 500 6.26 12.95 -2.68
CA THR A 500 7.61 12.86 -3.26
C THR A 500 8.17 14.25 -3.58
N LEU A 501 7.32 15.14 -4.08
CA LEU A 501 7.69 16.49 -4.46
C LEU A 501 7.64 17.46 -3.27
N THR A 502 6.75 17.23 -2.31
CA THR A 502 6.73 18.05 -1.09
C THR A 502 7.95 17.83 -0.20
N HIS A 503 8.56 16.65 -0.26
CA HIS A 503 9.76 16.31 0.51
C HIS A 503 11.04 16.34 -0.32
N SER A 504 10.99 16.57 -1.64
CA SER A 504 12.20 16.65 -2.46
C SER A 504 13.03 17.87 -2.06
N ASN A 505 14.31 17.69 -1.75
CA ASN A 505 15.26 18.77 -1.49
C ASN A 505 14.78 19.81 -0.44
N THR A 506 14.02 19.41 0.58
CA THR A 506 13.47 20.32 1.62
C THR A 506 14.53 20.94 2.55
N GLY A 507 15.81 20.88 2.17
CA GLY A 507 16.94 21.45 2.91
C GLY A 507 17.38 20.56 4.08
N PRO A 508 18.45 20.96 4.78
CA PRO A 508 18.88 20.29 6.01
C PRO A 508 17.78 20.38 7.08
N ALA A 509 17.64 19.33 7.89
CA ALA A 509 16.77 19.35 9.05
C ALA A 509 17.21 20.42 10.07
N LYS A 510 16.24 20.94 10.84
CA LYS A 510 16.50 21.82 11.99
C LYS A 510 17.41 21.18 13.03
#